data_AF-A0A942ECX7-F1
#
_entry.id   AF-A0A942ECX7-F1
#
_cell.length_a   1.000
_cell.length_b   1.000
_cell.length_c   1.000
_cell.angle_alpha   90.00
_cell.angle_beta   90.00
_cell.angle_gamma   90.00
#
_symmetry.space_group_name_H-M   'P 1'
#
loop_
_entity.id
_entity.type
_entity.pdbx_description
1 polymer ?
#
loop_
_entity_poly.entity_id
_entity_poly.type
_entity_poly.pdbx_seq_one_letter_code
_entity_poly.pdbx_strand_id
1 'polypeptide(L)'
;MINALPKLVAVKRALLLIGQAAPKEVSILLPLNFLYGAGPILHLYISKIVIDEAARLIGSNIRTIADLAGMHLLLGAMLAFPVAISLLDAIITLRGLAIDSLRERIVGESRRQLLSKVAGLDDLSLFENPNALNTLKLAEGGTEHLWQLATGIGRMMVGVFAFVPALMLTFGISWWVPLLLFLSVLPAVVLQWRIEDQSWEVEQSQVSNARSKDLIERMILNETYAKEARLYSLHDVLLKRWQSYFHRIFQAKHAVRTKGAWVVICTSAISAIGAFVAYVYVIFQVIHGRFSLGDLALFAGL
;
A
#
# COMPACT_ATOMS: atom_id res chain seq x y z
N MET A 1 1.90 13.85 -24.02
CA MET A 1 1.18 14.67 -23.02
C MET A 1 -0.33 14.81 -23.27
N ILE A 2 -0.93 14.14 -24.27
CA ILE A 2 -2.31 14.40 -24.75
C ILE A 2 -3.42 13.49 -24.13
N ASN A 3 -3.09 12.55 -23.23
CA ASN A 3 -4.06 11.56 -22.73
C ASN A 3 -4.41 11.65 -21.22
N ALA A 4 -4.12 12.77 -20.56
CA ALA A 4 -4.31 12.90 -19.10
C ALA A 4 -5.73 13.34 -18.67
N LEU A 5 -6.41 14.15 -19.49
CA LEU A 5 -7.77 14.66 -19.23
C LEU A 5 -8.83 13.56 -18.99
N PRO A 6 -8.95 12.50 -19.83
CA PRO A 6 -9.92 11.43 -19.58
C PRO A 6 -9.59 10.59 -18.34
N LYS A 7 -8.31 10.44 -18.00
CA LYS A 7 -7.85 9.70 -16.81
C LYS A 7 -8.22 10.42 -15.51
N LEU A 8 -8.03 11.74 -15.45
CA LEU A 8 -8.38 12.57 -14.29
C LEU A 8 -9.89 12.55 -14.00
N VAL A 9 -10.72 12.60 -15.05
CA VAL A 9 -12.18 12.50 -14.91
C VAL A 9 -12.59 11.11 -14.41
N ALA A 10 -11.94 10.04 -14.89
CA ALA A 10 -12.19 8.68 -14.42
C ALA A 10 -11.83 8.50 -12.93
N VAL A 11 -10.68 9.01 -12.49
CA VAL A 11 -10.26 8.97 -11.07
C VAL A 11 -11.24 9.77 -10.20
N LYS A 12 -11.65 10.96 -10.62
CA LYS A 12 -12.64 11.76 -9.89
C LYS A 12 -13.97 11.02 -9.75
N ARG A 13 -14.45 10.37 -10.82
CA ARG A 13 -15.67 9.56 -10.78
C ARG A 13 -15.53 8.34 -9.87
N ALA A 14 -14.41 7.64 -9.92
CA ALA A 14 -14.11 6.52 -9.03
C ALA A 14 -14.13 6.95 -7.56
N LEU A 15 -13.51 8.08 -7.22
CA LEU A 15 -13.52 8.67 -5.88
C LEU A 15 -14.94 9.02 -5.40
N LEU A 16 -15.75 9.63 -6.28
CA LEU A 16 -17.15 9.94 -5.96
C LEU A 16 -17.97 8.67 -5.73
N LEU A 17 -17.76 7.62 -6.53
CA LEU A 17 -18.43 6.33 -6.36
C LEU A 17 -18.03 5.65 -5.04
N ILE A 18 -16.75 5.69 -4.67
CA ILE A 18 -16.28 5.17 -3.39
C ILE A 18 -16.91 5.93 -2.23
N GLY A 19 -16.95 7.27 -2.32
CA GLY A 19 -17.56 8.13 -1.30
C GLY A 19 -19.08 7.95 -1.17
N GLN A 20 -19.78 7.63 -2.26
CA GLN A 20 -21.21 7.34 -2.26
C GLN A 20 -21.51 5.92 -1.75
N ALA A 21 -20.68 4.94 -2.10
CA ALA A 21 -20.87 3.54 -1.70
C ALA A 21 -20.58 3.30 -0.21
N ALA A 22 -19.58 4.00 0.36
CA ALA A 22 -19.10 3.73 1.71
C ALA A 22 -18.70 5.02 2.48
N PRO A 23 -19.61 5.99 2.66
CA PRO A 23 -19.29 7.28 3.28
C PRO A 23 -18.83 7.14 4.74
N LYS A 24 -19.40 6.18 5.48
CA LYS A 24 -19.04 5.94 6.89
C LYS A 24 -17.63 5.37 7.01
N GLU A 25 -17.29 4.41 6.17
CA GLU A 25 -16.00 3.71 6.18
C GLU A 25 -14.89 4.64 5.73
N VAL A 26 -15.12 5.45 4.69
CA VAL A 26 -14.17 6.49 4.24
C VAL A 26 -13.93 7.52 5.34
N SER A 27 -15.00 7.96 6.04
CA SER A 27 -14.89 8.90 7.15
C SER A 27 -14.12 8.32 8.34
N ILE A 28 -14.32 7.05 8.68
CA ILE A 28 -13.59 6.34 9.75
C ILE A 28 -12.12 6.12 9.35
N LEU A 29 -11.85 5.81 8.09
CA LEU A 29 -10.48 5.55 7.61
C LEU A 29 -9.62 6.80 7.59
N LEU A 30 -10.18 8.01 7.46
CA LEU A 30 -9.41 9.24 7.43
C LEU A 30 -8.61 9.49 8.75
N PRO A 31 -9.24 9.51 9.94
CA PRO A 31 -8.51 9.63 11.20
C PRO A 31 -7.65 8.39 11.48
N LEU A 32 -8.10 7.18 11.12
CA LEU A 32 -7.28 5.97 11.30
C LEU A 32 -6.01 5.98 10.45
N ASN A 33 -6.06 6.48 9.21
CA ASN A 33 -4.89 6.63 8.35
C ASN A 33 -3.91 7.66 8.93
N PHE A 34 -4.43 8.76 9.50
CA PHE A 34 -3.60 9.75 10.18
C PHE A 34 -2.89 9.14 11.40
N LEU A 35 -3.64 8.48 12.29
CA LEU A 35 -3.10 7.83 13.49
C LEU A 35 -2.12 6.70 13.13
N TYR A 36 -2.40 5.92 12.09
CA TYR A 36 -1.51 4.87 11.61
C TYR A 36 -0.20 5.43 11.02
N GLY A 37 -0.27 6.53 10.27
CA GLY A 37 0.91 7.17 9.68
C GLY A 37 1.78 7.91 10.71
N ALA A 38 1.16 8.70 11.59
CA ALA A 38 1.87 9.51 12.59
C ALA A 38 2.20 8.74 13.89
N GLY A 39 1.46 7.66 14.18
CA GLY A 39 1.57 6.88 15.41
C GLY A 39 2.98 6.33 15.70
N PRO A 40 3.66 5.69 14.73
CA PRO A 40 5.03 5.21 14.94
C PRO A 40 5.99 6.33 15.36
N ILE A 41 5.83 7.52 14.79
CA ILE A 41 6.69 8.67 15.07
C ILE A 41 6.46 9.23 16.47
N LEU A 42 5.20 9.27 16.91
CA LEU A 42 4.85 9.59 18.30
C LEU A 42 5.47 8.57 19.28
N HIS A 43 5.43 7.28 18.93
CA HIS A 43 6.05 6.22 19.74
C HIS A 43 7.58 6.41 19.85
N LEU A 44 8.27 6.74 18.76
CA LEU A 44 9.69 7.08 18.78
C LEU A 44 10.00 8.30 19.65
N TYR A 45 9.14 9.31 19.64
CA TYR A 45 9.31 10.48 20.49
C TYR A 45 9.17 10.15 21.98
N ILE A 46 8.22 9.29 22.36
CA ILE A 46 8.10 8.78 23.73
C ILE A 46 9.35 7.97 24.10
N SER A 47 9.85 7.14 23.18
CA SER A 47 11.10 6.38 23.37
C SER A 47 12.29 7.29 23.64
N LYS A 48 12.42 8.39 22.88
CA LYS A 48 13.45 9.41 23.11
C LYS A 48 13.40 9.95 24.54
N ILE A 49 12.22 10.35 25.03
CA ILE A 49 12.09 10.91 26.39
C ILE A 49 12.54 9.89 27.44
N VAL A 50 12.14 8.62 27.27
CA VAL A 50 12.57 7.54 28.18
C VAL A 50 14.09 7.38 28.16
N ILE A 51 14.70 7.39 26.97
CA ILE A 51 16.16 7.21 26.82
C ILE A 51 16.92 8.41 27.39
N ASP A 52 16.48 9.63 27.11
CA ASP A 52 17.14 10.85 27.60
C ASP A 52 17.11 10.95 29.12
N GLU A 53 15.95 10.65 29.70
CA GLU A 53 15.78 10.71 31.14
C GLU A 53 16.48 9.54 31.84
N ALA A 54 16.47 8.34 31.25
CA ALA A 54 17.29 7.23 31.73
C ALA A 54 18.78 7.59 31.69
N ALA A 55 19.27 8.17 30.59
CA ALA A 55 20.67 8.56 30.42
C ALA A 55 21.11 9.63 31.44
N ARG A 56 20.23 10.60 31.75
CA ARG A 56 20.48 11.63 32.78
C ARG A 56 20.68 11.02 34.17
N LEU A 57 19.99 9.91 34.45
CA LEU A 57 20.01 9.26 35.76
C LEU A 57 21.14 8.23 35.91
N ILE A 58 21.85 7.89 34.83
CA ILE A 58 23.05 7.06 34.91
C ILE A 58 24.09 7.77 35.79
N GLY A 59 24.43 7.15 36.92
CA GLY A 59 25.36 7.72 37.91
C GLY A 59 24.69 8.46 39.08
N SER A 60 23.37 8.63 39.05
CA SER A 60 22.60 9.10 40.22
C SER A 60 22.41 7.94 41.22
N ASN A 61 22.40 8.26 42.52
CA ASN A 61 22.32 7.27 43.61
C ASN A 61 20.88 6.79 43.84
N ILE A 62 20.17 6.42 42.76
CA ILE A 62 18.80 5.88 42.79
C ILE A 62 18.90 4.41 43.21
N ARG A 63 18.35 4.08 44.37
CA ARG A 63 18.46 2.72 44.95
C ARG A 63 17.13 1.99 44.96
N THR A 64 16.02 2.71 44.86
CA THR A 64 14.68 2.13 45.01
C THR A 64 13.74 2.63 43.90
N ILE A 65 12.76 1.80 43.52
CA ILE A 65 11.67 2.17 42.59
C ILE A 65 10.86 3.37 43.14
N ALA A 66 10.84 3.57 44.46
CA ALA A 66 10.21 4.71 45.12
C ALA A 66 10.93 6.05 44.83
N ASP A 67 12.25 6.05 44.68
CA ASP A 67 13.02 7.24 44.29
C ASP A 67 12.68 7.61 42.83
N LEU A 68 12.44 6.60 42.00
CA LEU A 68 11.98 6.73 40.62
C LEU A 68 10.55 7.30 40.55
N ALA A 69 9.70 6.99 41.53
CA ALA A 69 8.33 7.50 41.61
C ALA A 69 8.24 8.99 41.94
N GLY A 70 9.29 9.58 42.54
CA GLY A 70 9.43 11.03 42.69
C GLY A 70 9.66 11.78 41.36
N MET A 71 10.05 11.04 40.31
CA MET A 71 10.34 11.58 38.98
C MET A 71 9.14 11.40 38.05
N HIS A 72 8.17 12.30 38.21
CA HIS A 72 6.89 12.30 37.49
C HIS A 72 7.04 12.22 35.95
N LEU A 73 8.09 12.80 35.37
CA LEU A 73 8.33 12.79 33.93
C LEU A 73 8.83 11.43 33.41
N LEU A 74 9.85 10.83 34.06
CA LEU A 74 10.36 9.50 33.68
C LEU A 74 9.27 8.44 33.85
N LEU A 75 8.60 8.43 35.01
CA LEU A 75 7.56 7.45 35.30
C LEU A 75 6.39 7.59 34.32
N GLY A 76 5.97 8.83 34.00
CA GLY A 76 4.97 9.10 32.98
C GLY A 76 5.36 8.58 31.60
N ALA A 77 6.61 8.81 31.16
CA ALA A 77 7.10 8.32 29.88
C ALA A 77 7.23 6.78 29.82
N MET A 78 7.68 6.16 30.91
CA MET A 78 7.78 4.69 31.03
C MET A 78 6.42 4.01 30.99
N LEU A 79 5.38 4.61 31.59
CA LEU A 79 4.01 4.12 31.48
C LEU A 79 3.41 4.41 30.11
N ALA A 80 3.70 5.58 29.52
CA ALA A 80 3.21 5.96 28.21
C ALA A 80 3.76 5.07 27.09
N PHE A 81 4.98 4.56 27.20
CA PHE A 81 5.61 3.73 26.18
C PHE A 81 4.83 2.43 25.84
N PRO A 82 4.53 1.52 26.79
CA PRO A 82 3.74 0.32 26.53
C PRO A 82 2.26 0.61 26.25
N VAL A 83 1.72 1.73 26.75
CA VAL A 83 0.38 2.17 26.39
C VAL A 83 0.34 2.62 24.93
N ALA A 84 1.35 3.36 24.47
CA ALA A 84 1.45 3.83 23.09
C ALA A 84 1.59 2.68 22.09
N ILE A 85 2.41 1.66 22.39
CA ILE A 85 2.53 0.48 21.52
C ILE A 85 1.21 -0.29 21.45
N SER A 86 0.54 -0.49 22.59
CA SER A 86 -0.76 -1.18 22.63
C SER A 86 -1.84 -0.40 21.87
N LEU A 87 -1.83 0.93 21.96
CA LEU A 87 -2.73 1.80 21.20
C LEU A 87 -2.44 1.74 19.70
N LEU A 88 -1.16 1.70 19.32
CA LEU A 88 -0.76 1.56 17.92
C LEU A 88 -1.26 0.23 17.35
N ASP A 89 -1.07 -0.89 18.06
CA ASP A 89 -1.60 -2.20 17.63
C ASP A 89 -3.12 -2.21 17.48
N ALA A 90 -3.83 -1.53 18.40
CA ALA A 90 -5.28 -1.34 18.29
C ALA A 90 -5.65 -0.54 17.03
N ILE A 91 -4.92 0.54 16.71
CA ILE A 91 -5.13 1.35 15.50
C ILE A 91 -4.87 0.50 14.24
N ILE A 92 -3.80 -0.30 14.21
CA ILE A 92 -3.47 -1.19 13.09
C ILE A 92 -4.63 -2.16 12.85
N THR A 93 -5.14 -2.77 13.93
CA THR A 93 -6.25 -3.73 13.89
C THR A 93 -7.55 -3.08 13.41
N LEU A 94 -7.95 -1.95 14.01
CA LEU A 94 -9.17 -1.21 13.64
C LEU A 94 -9.12 -0.72 12.19
N ARG A 95 -7.95 -0.27 11.74
CA ARG A 95 -7.73 0.13 10.35
C ARG A 95 -7.87 -1.04 9.39
N GLY A 96 -7.33 -2.21 9.73
CA GLY A 96 -7.51 -3.44 8.94
C GLY A 96 -8.99 -3.78 8.75
N LEU A 97 -9.75 -3.80 9.86
CA LEU A 97 -11.20 -4.05 9.83
C LEU A 97 -11.97 -3.01 9.01
N ALA A 98 -11.60 -1.72 9.11
CA ALA A 98 -12.22 -0.66 8.34
C ALA A 98 -11.91 -0.76 6.83
N ILE A 99 -10.71 -1.21 6.46
CA ILE A 99 -10.32 -1.50 5.07
C ILE A 99 -11.14 -2.68 4.54
N ASP A 100 -11.26 -3.76 5.31
CA ASP A 100 -12.05 -4.93 4.90
C ASP A 100 -13.53 -4.57 4.72
N SER A 101 -14.11 -3.81 5.66
CA SER A 101 -15.49 -3.31 5.54
C SER A 101 -15.67 -2.39 4.33
N LEU A 102 -14.70 -1.51 4.05
CA LEU A 102 -14.70 -0.68 2.85
C LEU A 102 -14.69 -1.54 1.59
N ARG A 103 -13.87 -2.60 1.54
CA ARG A 103 -13.80 -3.53 0.41
C ARG A 103 -15.15 -4.18 0.15
N GLU A 104 -15.74 -4.77 1.18
CA GLU A 104 -17.02 -5.45 1.10
C GLU A 104 -18.13 -4.52 0.60
N ARG A 105 -18.16 -3.27 1.09
CA ARG A 105 -19.15 -2.28 0.65
C ARG A 105 -18.94 -1.80 -0.77
N ILE A 106 -17.72 -1.48 -1.18
CA ILE A 106 -17.43 -1.08 -2.56
C ILE A 106 -17.84 -2.21 -3.53
N VAL A 107 -17.42 -3.44 -3.24
CA VAL A 107 -17.72 -4.60 -4.08
C VAL A 107 -19.21 -4.90 -4.06
N GLY A 108 -19.84 -4.92 -2.89
CA GLY A 108 -21.26 -5.20 -2.71
C GLY A 108 -22.16 -4.18 -3.39
N GLU A 109 -21.90 -2.89 -3.20
CA GLU A 109 -22.69 -1.81 -3.79
C GLU A 109 -22.49 -1.75 -5.31
N SER A 110 -21.26 -1.89 -5.80
CA SER A 110 -21.02 -1.94 -7.24
C SER A 110 -21.70 -3.13 -7.88
N ARG A 111 -21.70 -4.30 -7.21
CA ARG A 111 -22.40 -5.49 -7.70
C ARG A 111 -23.92 -5.32 -7.65
N ARG A 112 -24.46 -4.68 -6.60
CA ARG A 112 -25.88 -4.35 -6.48
C ARG A 112 -26.33 -3.45 -7.61
N GLN A 113 -25.58 -2.38 -7.91
CA GLN A 113 -25.89 -1.48 -9.03
C GLN A 113 -25.89 -2.22 -10.36
N LEU A 114 -24.88 -3.07 -10.59
CA LEU A 114 -24.80 -3.88 -11.80
C LEU A 114 -26.01 -4.80 -11.94
N LEU A 115 -26.33 -5.57 -10.90
CA LEU A 115 -27.46 -6.49 -10.88
C LEU A 115 -28.79 -5.76 -11.04
N SER A 116 -29.00 -4.62 -10.38
CA SER A 116 -30.23 -3.83 -10.55
C SER A 116 -30.38 -3.31 -11.98
N LYS A 117 -29.27 -2.97 -12.64
CA LYS A 117 -29.31 -2.47 -14.01
C LYS A 117 -29.61 -3.60 -15.00
N VAL A 118 -29.09 -4.81 -14.75
CA VAL A 118 -29.36 -6.00 -15.56
C VAL A 118 -30.78 -6.50 -15.36
N ALA A 119 -31.26 -6.57 -14.11
CA ALA A 119 -32.61 -7.05 -13.78
C ALA A 119 -33.73 -6.11 -14.25
N GLY A 120 -33.44 -4.81 -14.38
CA GLY A 120 -34.38 -3.82 -14.91
C GLY A 120 -34.38 -3.70 -16.45
N LEU A 121 -33.70 -4.61 -17.16
CA LEU A 121 -33.83 -4.71 -18.61
C LEU A 121 -34.97 -5.68 -18.92
N ASP A 122 -36.02 -5.17 -19.56
CA ASP A 122 -37.19 -5.96 -19.95
C ASP A 122 -36.92 -6.91 -21.14
N ASP A 123 -35.78 -6.74 -21.81
CA ASP A 123 -35.43 -7.41 -23.06
C ASP A 123 -34.15 -8.28 -22.90
N LEU A 124 -34.13 -9.41 -23.60
CA LEU A 124 -33.00 -10.35 -23.64
C LEU A 124 -31.82 -9.84 -24.49
N SER A 125 -31.96 -8.67 -25.14
CA SER A 125 -30.93 -8.08 -26.01
C SER A 125 -29.55 -7.90 -25.35
N LEU A 126 -29.46 -7.80 -24.02
CA LEU A 126 -28.17 -7.81 -23.30
C LEU A 126 -27.42 -9.13 -23.50
N PHE A 127 -28.13 -10.26 -23.50
CA PHE A 127 -27.57 -11.60 -23.60
C PHE A 127 -27.38 -12.05 -25.06
N GLU A 128 -28.14 -11.45 -25.99
CA GLU A 128 -28.04 -11.75 -27.42
C GLU A 128 -26.94 -10.94 -28.13
N ASN A 129 -26.57 -9.78 -27.59
CA ASN A 129 -25.55 -8.91 -28.19
C ASN A 129 -24.15 -9.15 -27.57
N PRO A 130 -23.16 -9.62 -28.35
CA PRO A 130 -21.79 -9.86 -27.86
C PRO A 130 -21.10 -8.62 -27.27
N ASN A 131 -21.40 -7.42 -27.78
CA ASN A 131 -20.81 -6.17 -27.29
C ASN A 131 -21.39 -5.78 -25.92
N ALA A 132 -22.69 -6.03 -25.72
CA ALA A 132 -23.35 -5.75 -24.46
C ALA A 132 -22.86 -6.72 -23.37
N LEU A 133 -22.69 -8.00 -23.72
CA LEU A 133 -22.09 -9.01 -22.84
C LEU A 133 -20.63 -8.69 -22.48
N ASN A 134 -19.85 -8.16 -23.43
CA ASN A 134 -18.49 -7.71 -23.16
C ASN A 134 -18.46 -6.51 -22.20
N THR A 135 -19.40 -5.58 -22.35
CA THR A 135 -19.55 -4.43 -21.44
C THR A 135 -19.90 -4.88 -20.03
N LEU A 136 -20.77 -5.89 -19.89
CA LEU A 136 -21.09 -6.49 -18.59
C LEU A 136 -19.85 -7.11 -17.92
N LYS A 137 -19.04 -7.87 -18.66
CA LYS A 137 -17.77 -8.44 -18.15
C LYS A 137 -16.75 -7.37 -17.74
N LEU A 138 -16.66 -6.29 -18.52
CA LEU A 138 -15.80 -5.15 -18.18
C LEU A 138 -16.29 -4.44 -16.90
N ALA A 139 -17.60 -4.32 -16.71
CA ALA A 139 -18.18 -3.76 -15.50
C ALA A 139 -17.91 -4.65 -14.27
N GLU A 140 -17.97 -5.98 -14.41
CA GLU A 140 -17.57 -6.92 -13.35
C GLU A 140 -16.09 -6.73 -12.97
N GLY A 141 -15.19 -6.70 -13.95
CA GLY A 141 -13.75 -6.48 -13.71
C GLY A 141 -13.42 -5.09 -13.16
N GLY A 142 -14.22 -4.07 -13.46
CA GLY A 142 -14.06 -2.70 -12.97
C GLY A 142 -14.14 -2.57 -11.45
N THR A 143 -14.85 -3.49 -10.77
CA THR A 143 -15.00 -3.49 -9.31
C THR A 143 -13.67 -3.71 -8.57
N GLU A 144 -12.84 -4.62 -9.08
CA GLU A 144 -11.51 -4.89 -8.51
C GLU A 144 -10.56 -3.70 -8.74
N HIS A 145 -10.63 -3.07 -9.91
CA HIS A 145 -9.84 -1.86 -10.18
C HIS A 145 -10.25 -0.67 -9.29
N LEU A 146 -11.54 -0.52 -9.00
CA LEU A 146 -12.03 0.48 -8.03
C LEU A 146 -11.43 0.26 -6.63
N TRP A 147 -11.37 -0.99 -6.19
CA TRP A 147 -10.74 -1.36 -4.93
C TRP A 147 -9.23 -1.07 -4.90
N GLN A 148 -8.52 -1.39 -5.98
CA GLN A 148 -7.09 -1.10 -6.13
C GLN A 148 -6.80 0.40 -6.07
N LEU A 149 -7.64 1.23 -6.69
CA LEU A 149 -7.54 2.69 -6.61
C LEU A 149 -7.78 3.19 -5.18
N ALA A 150 -8.82 2.71 -4.51
CA ALA A 150 -9.15 3.10 -3.13
C ALA A 150 -7.98 2.82 -2.17
N THR A 151 -7.43 1.60 -2.22
CA THR A 151 -6.28 1.20 -1.39
C THR A 151 -4.98 1.91 -1.80
N GLY A 152 -4.80 2.22 -3.08
CA GLY A 152 -3.68 3.03 -3.57
C GLY A 152 -3.69 4.44 -2.96
N ILE A 153 -4.84 5.12 -2.98
CA ILE A 153 -5.03 6.44 -2.37
C ILE A 153 -4.82 6.37 -0.85
N GLY A 154 -5.39 5.37 -0.18
CA GLY A 154 -5.20 5.18 1.27
C GLY A 154 -3.72 5.01 1.64
N ARG A 155 -2.95 4.27 0.84
CA ARG A 155 -1.49 4.14 1.03
C ARG A 155 -0.74 5.45 0.83
N MET A 156 -1.11 6.25 -0.18
CA MET A 156 -0.54 7.58 -0.38
C MET A 156 -0.83 8.51 0.81
N MET A 157 -2.06 8.51 1.34
CA MET A 157 -2.42 9.30 2.52
C MET A 157 -1.59 8.93 3.74
N VAL A 158 -1.48 7.63 4.03
CA VAL A 158 -0.62 7.14 5.13
C VAL A 158 0.83 7.56 4.92
N GLY A 159 1.35 7.44 3.69
CA GLY A 159 2.70 7.88 3.36
C GLY A 159 2.93 9.37 3.66
N VAL A 160 1.99 10.24 3.29
CA VAL A 160 2.05 11.68 3.61
C VAL A 160 1.98 11.92 5.12
N PHE A 161 1.09 11.23 5.83
CA PHE A 161 0.95 11.38 7.29
C PHE A 161 2.13 10.83 8.08
N ALA A 162 2.89 9.88 7.55
CA ALA A 162 4.18 9.46 8.09
C ALA A 162 5.30 10.43 7.71
N PHE A 163 5.29 10.94 6.48
CA PHE A 163 6.36 11.79 5.97
C PHE A 163 6.40 13.17 6.65
N VAL A 164 5.26 13.80 6.90
CA VAL A 164 5.22 15.16 7.47
C VAL A 164 5.82 15.23 8.88
N PRO A 165 5.44 14.38 9.86
CA PRO A 165 6.05 14.40 11.19
C PRO A 165 7.52 13.98 11.15
N ALA A 166 7.88 13.03 10.28
CA ALA A 166 9.27 12.60 10.09
C ALA A 166 10.14 13.78 9.63
N LEU A 167 9.68 14.51 8.61
CA LEU A 167 10.34 15.74 8.15
C LEU A 167 10.47 16.77 9.26
N MET A 168 9.40 17.03 10.02
CA MET A 168 9.41 18.01 11.12
C MET A 168 10.46 17.68 12.18
N LEU A 169 10.57 16.41 12.59
CA LEU A 169 11.55 15.99 13.59
C LEU A 169 12.99 16.07 13.05
N THR A 170 13.21 15.63 11.82
CA THR A 170 14.55 15.67 11.22
C THR A 170 15.01 17.11 10.93
N PHE A 171 14.08 18.04 10.61
CA PHE A 171 14.39 19.47 10.49
C PHE A 171 14.93 20.08 11.78
N GLY A 172 14.47 19.58 12.95
CA GLY A 172 14.96 19.99 14.26
C GLY A 172 16.43 19.62 14.51
N ILE A 173 16.94 18.59 13.83
CA ILE A 173 18.34 18.17 13.93
C ILE A 173 19.21 19.01 13.00
N SER A 174 18.88 19.06 11.71
CA SER A 174 19.62 19.85 10.72
C SER A 174 18.83 20.03 9.43
N TRP A 175 18.87 21.23 8.87
CA TRP A 175 18.07 21.61 7.68
C TRP A 175 18.37 20.79 6.42
N TRP A 176 19.59 20.24 6.29
CA TRP A 176 20.01 19.50 5.10
C TRP A 176 19.71 17.99 5.17
N VAL A 177 19.52 17.42 6.38
CA VAL A 177 19.27 15.98 6.56
C VAL A 177 17.96 15.54 5.90
N PRO A 178 16.82 16.22 6.10
CA PRO A 178 15.58 15.88 5.41
C PRO A 178 15.70 15.99 3.89
N LEU A 179 16.46 16.98 3.40
CA LEU A 179 16.70 17.16 1.97
C LEU A 179 17.50 15.99 1.39
N LEU A 180 18.53 15.52 2.10
CA LEU A 180 19.34 14.38 1.68
C LEU A 180 18.52 13.08 1.67
N LEU A 181 17.69 12.83 2.68
CA LEU A 181 16.79 11.67 2.72
C LEU A 181 15.72 11.74 1.62
N PHE A 182 15.16 12.92 1.35
CA PHE A 182 14.22 13.10 0.26
C PHE A 182 14.87 12.82 -1.10
N LEU A 183 16.10 13.34 -1.30
CA LEU A 183 16.84 13.17 -2.55
C LEU A 183 17.28 11.72 -2.76
N SER A 184 17.52 10.96 -1.69
CA SER A 184 17.89 9.54 -1.78
C SER A 184 16.71 8.65 -2.19
N VAL A 185 15.47 9.02 -1.86
CA VAL A 185 14.25 8.29 -2.23
C VAL A 185 13.75 8.66 -3.63
N LEU A 186 14.08 9.85 -4.14
CA LEU A 186 13.61 10.36 -5.44
C LEU A 186 13.88 9.40 -6.62
N PRO A 187 15.08 8.81 -6.78
CA PRO A 187 15.36 7.83 -7.83
C PRO A 187 14.46 6.59 -7.75
N ALA A 188 14.12 6.14 -6.53
CA ALA A 188 13.24 5.01 -6.31
C ALA A 188 11.85 5.28 -6.89
N VAL A 189 11.28 6.45 -6.61
CA VAL A 189 9.96 6.85 -7.10
C VAL A 189 9.93 6.90 -8.63
N VAL A 190 10.93 7.55 -9.25
CA VAL A 190 10.98 7.72 -10.71
C VAL A 190 11.16 6.39 -11.43
N LEU A 191 12.06 5.54 -10.94
CA LEU A 191 12.31 4.23 -11.57
C LEU A 191 11.15 3.26 -11.34
N GLN A 192 10.50 3.32 -10.18
CA GLN A 192 9.33 2.50 -9.89
C GLN A 192 8.14 2.88 -10.77
N TRP A 193 7.91 4.17 -11.01
CA TRP A 193 6.92 4.61 -11.99
C TRP A 193 7.19 4.07 -13.39
N ARG A 194 8.46 4.06 -13.84
CA ARG A 194 8.81 3.47 -15.15
C ARG A 194 8.58 1.96 -15.22
N ILE A 195 8.80 1.24 -14.11
CA ILE A 195 8.52 -0.21 -14.04
C ILE A 195 7.01 -0.46 -14.07
N GLU A 196 6.22 0.39 -13.41
CA GLU A 196 4.76 0.29 -13.44
C GLU A 196 4.21 0.54 -14.86
N ASP A 197 4.73 1.54 -15.57
CA ASP A 197 4.40 1.79 -16.97
C ASP A 197 4.75 0.59 -17.87
N GLN A 198 5.93 -0.02 -17.68
CA GLN A 198 6.32 -1.24 -18.41
C GLN A 198 5.42 -2.43 -18.07
N SER A 199 5.00 -2.55 -16.81
CA SER A 199 4.06 -3.58 -16.38
C SER A 199 2.72 -3.42 -17.08
N TRP A 200 2.23 -2.19 -17.16
CA TRP A 200 1.00 -1.84 -17.87
C TRP A 200 1.09 -2.14 -19.37
N GLU A 201 2.19 -1.76 -20.02
CA GLU A 201 2.43 -2.07 -21.45
C GLU A 201 2.45 -3.58 -21.71
N VAL A 202 3.13 -4.34 -20.85
CA VAL A 202 3.14 -5.81 -20.95
C VAL A 202 1.74 -6.37 -20.76
N GLU A 203 1.01 -5.94 -19.74
CA GLU A 203 -0.37 -6.38 -19.52
C GLU A 203 -1.27 -6.11 -20.73
N GLN A 204 -1.19 -4.91 -21.30
CA GLN A 204 -1.93 -4.53 -22.50
C GLN A 204 -1.55 -5.40 -23.71
N SER A 205 -0.26 -5.67 -23.92
CA SER A 205 0.21 -6.54 -25.01
C SER A 205 -0.28 -7.98 -24.89
N GLN A 206 -0.55 -8.45 -23.66
CA GLN A 206 -0.95 -9.83 -23.37
C GLN A 206 -2.47 -10.03 -23.32
N VAL A 207 -3.29 -8.99 -23.54
CA VAL A 207 -4.77 -9.08 -23.49
C VAL A 207 -5.31 -10.18 -24.40
N SER A 208 -4.79 -10.32 -25.62
CA SER A 208 -5.23 -11.37 -26.55
C SER A 208 -4.93 -12.77 -26.02
N ASN A 209 -3.71 -13.00 -25.51
CA ASN A 209 -3.33 -14.29 -24.92
C ASN A 209 -4.15 -14.61 -23.67
N ALA A 210 -4.42 -13.60 -22.84
CA ALA A 210 -5.26 -13.74 -21.65
C ALA A 210 -6.70 -14.13 -22.03
N ARG A 211 -7.25 -13.51 -23.08
CA ARG A 211 -8.58 -13.86 -23.62
C ARG A 211 -8.62 -15.30 -24.14
N SER A 212 -7.63 -15.74 -24.91
CA SER A 212 -7.55 -17.12 -25.40
C SER A 212 -7.41 -18.13 -24.27
N LYS A 213 -6.60 -17.81 -23.24
CA LYS A 213 -6.49 -18.62 -22.02
C LYS A 213 -7.84 -18.78 -21.32
N ASP A 214 -8.55 -17.67 -21.07
CA ASP A 214 -9.87 -17.67 -20.41
C ASP A 214 -10.91 -18.45 -21.21
N LEU A 215 -10.90 -18.35 -22.53
CA LEU A 215 -11.81 -19.12 -23.39
C LEU A 215 -11.56 -20.63 -23.28
N ILE A 216 -10.30 -21.08 -23.35
CA ILE A 216 -9.97 -22.50 -23.20
C ILE A 216 -10.35 -23.00 -21.80
N GLU A 217 -10.10 -22.19 -20.78
CA GLU A 217 -10.45 -22.49 -19.40
C GLU A 217 -11.97 -22.68 -19.23
N ARG A 218 -12.78 -21.79 -19.83
CA ARG A 218 -14.24 -21.95 -19.87
C ARG A 218 -14.67 -23.19 -20.64
N MET A 219 -14.02 -23.54 -21.75
CA MET A 219 -14.36 -24.75 -22.52
C MET A 219 -14.09 -26.03 -21.73
N ILE A 220 -13.00 -26.08 -20.96
CA ILE A 220 -12.64 -27.24 -20.14
C ILE A 220 -13.58 -27.37 -18.93
N LEU A 221 -13.93 -26.26 -18.29
CA LEU A 221 -14.71 -26.26 -17.04
C LEU A 221 -16.24 -26.32 -17.24
N ASN A 222 -16.74 -25.98 -18.43
CA ASN A 222 -18.17 -25.92 -18.69
C ASN A 222 -18.74 -27.32 -19.03
N GLU A 223 -19.78 -27.72 -18.29
CA GLU A 223 -20.45 -29.01 -18.43
C GLU A 223 -20.96 -29.29 -19.85
N THR A 224 -21.40 -28.25 -20.57
CA THR A 224 -21.90 -28.37 -21.94
C THR A 224 -20.82 -28.90 -22.89
N TYR A 225 -19.60 -28.37 -22.79
CA TYR A 225 -18.48 -28.75 -23.68
C TYR A 225 -17.69 -29.95 -23.15
N ALA A 226 -17.81 -30.27 -21.86
CA ALA A 226 -17.08 -31.38 -21.24
C ALA A 226 -17.42 -32.74 -21.89
N LYS A 227 -18.68 -32.96 -22.30
CA LYS A 227 -19.12 -34.20 -22.96
C LYS A 227 -18.47 -34.37 -24.33
N GLU A 228 -18.43 -33.31 -25.14
CA GLU A 228 -17.77 -33.30 -26.44
C GLU A 228 -16.25 -33.43 -26.32
N ALA A 229 -15.63 -32.69 -25.39
CA ALA A 229 -14.19 -32.76 -25.15
C ALA A 229 -13.74 -34.16 -24.71
N ARG A 230 -14.60 -34.92 -24.02
CA ARG A 230 -14.32 -36.31 -23.62
C ARG A 230 -14.56 -37.28 -24.76
N LEU A 231 -15.63 -37.11 -25.53
CA LEU A 231 -15.94 -37.91 -26.72
C LEU A 231 -14.81 -37.83 -27.76
N TYR A 232 -14.25 -36.64 -27.98
CA TYR A 232 -13.17 -36.40 -28.95
C TYR A 232 -11.75 -36.46 -28.34
N SER A 233 -11.61 -36.83 -27.06
CA SER A 233 -10.31 -36.88 -26.36
C SER A 233 -9.47 -35.58 -26.48
N LEU A 234 -10.12 -34.41 -26.50
CA LEU A 234 -9.50 -33.10 -26.71
C LEU A 234 -8.79 -32.51 -25.49
N HIS A 235 -8.91 -33.15 -24.32
CA HIS A 235 -8.43 -32.63 -23.03
C HIS A 235 -6.93 -32.29 -23.06
N ASP A 236 -6.08 -33.20 -23.57
CA ASP A 236 -4.64 -32.99 -23.62
C ASP A 236 -4.24 -31.84 -24.56
N VAL A 237 -4.95 -31.69 -25.67
CA VAL A 237 -4.69 -30.63 -26.65
C VAL A 237 -5.07 -29.26 -26.08
N LEU A 238 -6.25 -29.17 -25.45
CA LEU A 238 -6.72 -27.95 -24.81
C LEU A 238 -5.82 -27.55 -23.64
N LEU A 239 -5.42 -28.51 -22.80
CA LEU A 239 -4.51 -28.27 -21.68
C LEU A 239 -3.14 -27.79 -22.16
N LYS A 240 -2.55 -28.42 -23.19
CA LYS A 240 -1.27 -27.98 -23.78
C LYS A 240 -1.36 -26.55 -24.34
N ARG A 241 -2.46 -26.21 -25.02
CA ARG A 241 -2.68 -24.83 -25.52
C ARG A 241 -2.82 -23.84 -24.38
N TRP A 242 -3.60 -24.16 -23.35
CA TRP A 242 -3.73 -23.33 -22.16
C TRP A 242 -2.38 -23.10 -21.49
N GLN A 243 -1.59 -24.16 -21.30
CA GLN A 243 -0.23 -24.08 -20.72
C GLN A 243 0.69 -23.19 -21.56
N SER A 244 0.61 -23.25 -22.89
CA SER A 244 1.40 -22.39 -23.78
C SER A 244 1.04 -20.91 -23.61
N TYR A 245 -0.25 -20.56 -23.59
CA TYR A 245 -0.69 -19.18 -23.34
C TYR A 245 -0.28 -18.71 -21.94
N PHE A 246 -0.46 -19.55 -20.93
CA PHE A 246 -0.03 -19.24 -19.57
C PHE A 246 1.48 -18.95 -19.50
N HIS A 247 2.32 -19.80 -20.09
CA HIS A 247 3.78 -19.60 -20.09
C HIS A 247 4.18 -18.31 -20.81
N ARG A 248 3.55 -17.97 -21.93
CA ARG A 248 3.82 -16.71 -22.65
C ARG A 248 3.51 -15.49 -21.79
N ILE A 249 2.33 -15.46 -21.15
CA ILE A 249 1.93 -14.37 -20.27
C ILE A 249 2.86 -14.31 -19.06
N PHE A 250 3.17 -15.46 -18.46
CA PHE A 250 4.04 -15.55 -17.29
C PHE A 250 5.44 -15.04 -17.61
N GLN A 251 6.07 -15.49 -18.69
CA GLN A 251 7.41 -15.05 -19.09
C GLN A 251 7.46 -13.53 -19.36
N ALA A 252 6.43 -12.98 -20.03
CA ALA A 252 6.34 -11.55 -20.29
C ALA A 252 6.26 -10.74 -18.98
N LYS A 253 5.38 -11.14 -18.04
CA LYS A 253 5.26 -10.48 -16.73
C LYS A 253 6.51 -10.70 -15.85
N HIS A 254 7.13 -11.88 -15.92
CA HIS A 254 8.31 -12.25 -15.13
C HIS A 254 9.54 -11.41 -15.52
N ALA A 255 9.73 -11.11 -16.80
CA ALA A 255 10.83 -10.26 -17.26
C ALA A 255 10.75 -8.83 -16.68
N VAL A 256 9.56 -8.25 -16.64
CA VAL A 256 9.36 -6.92 -16.00
C VAL A 256 9.54 -7.02 -14.49
N ARG A 257 9.01 -8.08 -13.85
CA ARG A 257 9.11 -8.26 -12.40
C ARG A 257 10.55 -8.43 -11.92
N THR A 258 11.36 -9.20 -12.66
CA THR A 258 12.79 -9.40 -12.34
C THR A 258 13.58 -8.11 -12.51
N LYS A 259 13.36 -7.36 -13.60
CA LYS A 259 13.94 -6.03 -13.78
C LYS A 259 13.51 -5.06 -12.67
N GLY A 260 12.23 -5.08 -12.30
CA GLY A 260 11.68 -4.29 -11.20
C GLY A 260 12.33 -4.63 -9.85
N ALA A 261 12.57 -5.91 -9.57
CA ALA A 261 13.27 -6.34 -8.36
C ALA A 261 14.70 -5.77 -8.29
N TRP A 262 15.44 -5.81 -9.39
CA TRP A 262 16.77 -5.21 -9.46
C TRP A 262 16.75 -3.70 -9.26
N VAL A 263 15.78 -3.01 -9.87
CA VAL A 263 15.56 -1.57 -9.64
C VAL A 263 15.36 -1.29 -8.15
N VAL A 264 14.45 -2.02 -7.50
CA VAL A 264 14.17 -1.86 -6.05
C VAL A 264 15.43 -2.08 -5.22
N ILE A 265 16.21 -3.14 -5.49
CA ILE A 265 17.46 -3.42 -4.78
C ILE A 265 18.45 -2.27 -4.92
N CYS A 266 18.71 -1.83 -6.16
CA CYS A 266 19.66 -0.74 -6.43
C CYS A 266 19.21 0.58 -5.78
N THR A 267 17.92 0.93 -5.87
CA THR A 267 17.41 2.17 -5.29
C THR A 267 17.38 2.11 -3.77
N SER A 268 17.06 0.95 -3.18
CA SER A 268 17.13 0.75 -1.74
C SER A 268 18.55 0.88 -1.21
N ALA A 269 19.56 0.41 -1.96
CA ALA A 269 20.96 0.63 -1.61
C ALA A 269 21.35 2.12 -1.62
N ILE A 270 20.88 2.89 -2.61
CA ILE A 270 21.08 4.35 -2.65
C ILE A 270 20.42 5.04 -1.45
N SER A 271 19.15 4.68 -1.15
CA SER A 271 18.44 5.19 0.03
C SER A 271 19.18 4.86 1.33
N ALA A 272 19.69 3.62 1.45
CA ALA A 272 20.44 3.17 2.61
C ALA A 272 21.77 3.92 2.79
N ILE A 273 22.49 4.21 1.70
CA ILE A 273 23.72 5.04 1.74
C ILE A 273 23.37 6.46 2.23
N GLY A 274 22.28 7.04 1.71
CA GLY A 274 21.80 8.35 2.18
C GLY A 274 21.47 8.36 3.67
N ALA A 275 20.71 7.37 4.13
CA ALA A 275 20.39 7.20 5.54
C ALA A 275 21.64 6.99 6.40
N PHE A 276 22.62 6.23 5.91
CA PHE A 276 23.89 5.98 6.60
C PHE A 276 24.70 7.27 6.79
N VAL A 277 24.82 8.10 5.75
CA VAL A 277 25.51 9.41 5.85
C VAL A 277 24.84 10.30 6.89
N ALA A 278 23.51 10.36 6.88
CA ALA A 278 22.76 11.10 7.88
C ALA A 278 22.96 10.53 9.29
N TYR A 279 22.96 9.21 9.44
CA TYR A 279 23.16 8.52 10.72
C TYR A 279 24.55 8.81 11.32
N VAL A 280 25.62 8.71 10.53
CA VAL A 280 26.99 9.05 10.96
C VAL A 280 27.08 10.50 11.40
N TYR A 281 26.40 11.41 10.68
CA TYR A 281 26.36 12.82 11.08
C TYR A 281 25.67 13.04 12.42
N VAL A 282 24.52 12.40 12.66
CA VAL A 282 23.81 12.50 13.95
C VAL A 282 24.69 11.97 15.09
N ILE A 283 25.34 10.81 14.91
CA ILE A 283 26.32 10.27 15.87
C ILE A 283 27.40 11.31 16.20
N PHE A 284 28.00 11.91 15.17
CA PHE A 284 29.07 12.89 15.36
C PHE A 284 28.59 14.08 16.20
N GLN A 285 27.38 14.57 15.97
CA GLN A 285 26.80 15.68 16.72
C GLN A 285 26.44 15.31 18.17
N VAL A 286 26.03 14.06 18.43
CA VAL A 286 25.80 13.53 19.77
C VAL A 286 27.11 13.43 20.56
N ILE A 287 28.19 12.96 19.93
CA ILE A 287 29.53 12.90 20.55
C ILE A 287 30.02 14.31 20.93
N HIS A 288 29.68 15.33 20.15
CA HIS A 288 30.00 16.74 20.45
C HIS A 288 29.03 17.40 21.46
N GLY A 289 28.10 16.64 22.04
CA GLY A 289 27.17 17.12 23.06
C GLY A 289 26.08 18.06 22.55
N ARG A 290 25.86 18.14 21.23
CA ARG A 290 24.81 19.01 20.64
C ARG A 290 23.42 18.36 20.66
N PHE A 291 23.36 17.03 20.67
CA PHE A 291 22.12 16.25 20.71
C PHE A 291 22.21 15.17 21.78
N SER A 292 21.04 14.71 22.24
CA SER A 292 20.94 13.70 23.29
C SER A 292 21.04 12.27 22.75
N LEU A 293 21.18 11.29 23.65
CA LEU A 293 21.18 9.87 23.26
C LEU A 293 19.81 9.44 22.70
N GLY A 294 18.73 10.05 23.20
CA GLY A 294 17.38 9.84 22.71
C GLY A 294 17.12 10.47 21.34
N ASP A 295 17.77 11.58 20.99
CA ASP A 295 17.76 12.11 19.60
C ASP A 295 18.33 11.11 18.61
N LEU A 296 19.44 10.44 18.99
CA LEU A 296 20.04 9.38 18.19
C LEU A 296 19.09 8.20 18.01
N ALA A 297 18.44 7.75 19.10
CA ALA A 297 17.49 6.65 19.04
C ALA A 297 16.23 6.99 18.22
N LEU A 298 15.74 8.22 18.33
CA LEU A 298 14.62 8.73 17.52
C LEU A 298 14.98 8.73 16.04
N PHE A 299 16.16 9.23 15.69
CA PHE A 299 16.63 9.24 14.30
C PHE A 299 16.87 7.82 13.77
N ALA A 300 17.39 6.92 14.60
CA ALA A 300 17.61 5.52 14.23
C ALA A 300 16.32 4.75 13.94
N GLY A 301 15.21 5.14 14.57
CA GLY A 301 13.90 4.49 14.39
C GLY A 301 13.03 5.05 13.26
N LEU A 302 13.41 6.20 12.68
CA LEU A 302 12.69 6.91 11.63
C LEU A 302 13.02 6.34 10.23
#